data_AF-A0A4S0VYQ3-F1
#
_entry.id   AF-A0A4S0VYQ3-F1
#
_cell.length_a   1.000
_cell.length_b   1.000
_cell.length_c   1.000
_cell.angle_alpha   90.00
_cell.angle_beta   90.00
_cell.angle_gamma   90.00
#
_symmetry.space_group_name_H-M   'P 1'
#
loop_
_entity.id
_entity.type
_entity.pdbx_description
1 polymer ?
#
loop_
_entity_poly.entity_id
_entity_poly.type
_entity_poly.pdbx_seq_one_letter_code
_entity_poly.pdbx_strand_id
1 'polypeptide(L)'
;MMAGKVVKRLGIPSVALLLMASVAPAHAESYSNLQSSGYKTSKLTRGASGSLGWYVSNGEKKFFCRMRATNAYLGKTGIVGFTSSGKQLSLDRKVYEQYAGGFDPSMPQLADLKAGRLNARSVGYCVPAK
;
A
#
# COMPACT_ATOMS: atom_id res chain seq x y z
N MET A 1 -2.47 36.07 -74.87
CA MET A 1 -3.33 34.90 -74.61
C MET A 1 -2.77 34.17 -73.39
N MET A 2 -3.42 34.33 -72.23
CA MET A 2 -3.05 33.66 -70.98
C MET A 2 -4.07 32.55 -70.72
N ALA A 3 -3.63 31.30 -70.68
CA ALA A 3 -4.40 30.17 -70.18
C ALA A 3 -3.44 29.23 -69.44
N GLY A 4 -3.61 29.09 -68.13
CA GLY A 4 -2.64 28.38 -67.30
C GLY A 4 -3.17 27.98 -65.92
N LYS A 5 -4.06 26.98 -65.93
CA LYS A 5 -4.29 25.91 -64.94
C LYS A 5 -4.59 26.27 -63.47
N VAL A 6 -5.83 25.93 -63.10
CA VAL A 6 -6.34 25.69 -61.74
C VAL A 6 -5.48 24.62 -61.04
N VAL A 7 -4.88 24.99 -59.91
CA VAL A 7 -4.18 24.09 -59.00
C VAL A 7 -5.20 23.49 -58.03
N LYS A 8 -5.55 22.22 -58.22
CA LYS A 8 -6.20 21.39 -57.19
C LYS A 8 -5.13 20.90 -56.22
N ARG A 9 -5.08 21.41 -54.99
CA ARG A 9 -4.29 20.78 -53.91
C ARG A 9 -5.18 19.80 -53.15
N LEU A 10 -4.93 18.52 -53.40
CA LEU A 10 -5.41 17.39 -52.61
C LEU A 10 -4.86 17.47 -51.17
N GLY A 11 -5.67 16.98 -50.23
CA GLY A 11 -5.50 17.14 -48.80
C GLY A 11 -4.28 16.47 -48.18
N ILE A 12 -3.89 17.02 -47.03
CA ILE A 12 -2.90 16.48 -46.10
C ILE A 12 -3.67 15.66 -45.07
N PRO A 13 -3.48 14.34 -44.96
CA PRO A 13 -4.06 13.60 -43.85
C PRO A 13 -3.26 13.91 -42.58
N SER A 14 -3.94 14.50 -41.60
CA SER A 14 -3.46 14.70 -40.24
C SER A 14 -3.04 13.36 -39.62
N VAL A 15 -1.74 13.14 -39.43
CA VAL A 15 -1.25 12.06 -38.56
C VAL A 15 -1.32 12.57 -37.12
N ALA A 16 -2.45 12.33 -36.48
CA ALA A 16 -2.57 12.47 -35.03
C ALA A 16 -1.79 11.32 -34.37
N LEU A 17 -0.56 11.61 -33.93
CA LEU A 17 0.26 10.69 -33.17
C LEU A 17 -0.30 10.57 -31.74
N LEU A 18 -1.23 9.63 -31.55
CA LEU A 18 -1.78 9.26 -30.25
C LEU A 18 -0.69 8.54 -29.43
N LEU A 19 0.03 9.30 -28.61
CA LEU A 19 0.84 8.80 -27.49
C LEU A 19 -0.11 8.23 -26.42
N MET A 20 -0.62 7.01 -26.65
CA MET A 20 -1.20 6.18 -25.61
C MET A 20 -0.05 5.69 -24.71
N ALA A 21 0.43 6.56 -23.82
CA ALA A 21 1.25 6.12 -22.70
C ALA A 21 0.40 5.10 -21.92
N SER A 22 0.77 3.83 -22.02
CA SER A 22 0.18 2.75 -21.26
C SER A 22 0.48 3.00 -19.79
N VAL A 23 -0.43 3.70 -19.11
CA VAL A 23 -0.49 3.69 -17.65
C VAL A 23 -0.86 2.25 -17.31
N ALA A 24 0.15 1.40 -17.12
CA ALA A 24 -0.06 0.07 -16.60
C ALA A 24 -0.87 0.25 -15.31
N PRO A 25 -2.08 -0.33 -15.21
CA PRO A 25 -2.90 -0.19 -14.01
C PRO A 25 -2.05 -0.60 -12.82
N ALA A 26 -1.87 0.33 -11.88
CA ALA A 26 -1.24 0.06 -10.60
C ALA A 26 -2.21 -0.82 -9.79
N HIS A 27 -2.28 -2.10 -10.15
CA HIS A 27 -3.16 -3.04 -9.47
C HIS A 27 -2.74 -3.12 -8.01
N ALA A 28 -3.70 -2.83 -7.13
CA ALA A 28 -3.53 -3.09 -5.73
C ALA A 28 -3.49 -4.61 -5.53
N GLU A 29 -2.42 -5.10 -4.91
CA GLU A 29 -2.26 -6.51 -4.60
C GLU A 29 -2.67 -6.79 -3.15
N SER A 30 -3.10 -8.03 -2.89
CA SER A 30 -3.36 -8.47 -1.52
C SER A 30 -2.06 -8.96 -0.87
N TYR A 31 -1.89 -8.70 0.43
CA TYR A 31 -0.71 -9.15 1.16
C TYR A 31 -0.57 -10.68 1.14
N SER A 32 -1.68 -11.41 1.23
CA SER A 32 -1.69 -12.88 1.17
C SER A 32 -1.16 -13.40 -0.17
N ASN A 33 -1.56 -12.80 -1.30
CA ASN A 33 -1.07 -13.21 -2.62
C ASN A 33 0.44 -12.98 -2.74
N LEU A 34 0.91 -11.83 -2.26
CA LEU A 34 2.35 -11.51 -2.28
C LEU A 34 3.16 -12.47 -1.41
N GLN A 35 2.67 -12.81 -0.21
CA GLN A 35 3.31 -13.79 0.68
C GLN A 35 3.37 -15.18 0.04
N SER A 36 2.25 -15.68 -0.51
CA SER A 36 2.20 -16.98 -1.21
C SER A 36 3.12 -17.01 -2.44
N SER A 37 3.40 -15.85 -3.05
CA SER A 37 4.31 -15.70 -4.19
C SER A 37 5.78 -15.51 -3.79
N GLY A 38 6.12 -15.69 -2.49
CA GLY A 38 7.50 -15.66 -2.00
C GLY A 38 8.08 -14.28 -1.71
N TYR A 39 7.27 -13.21 -1.76
CA TYR A 39 7.75 -11.86 -1.45
C TYR A 39 8.13 -11.73 0.03
N LYS A 40 9.22 -11.00 0.28
CA LYS A 40 9.73 -10.71 1.62
C LYS A 40 9.14 -9.41 2.14
N THR A 41 8.81 -9.40 3.43
CA THR A 41 8.27 -8.23 4.13
C THR A 41 9.39 -7.50 4.86
N SER A 42 9.45 -6.17 4.75
CA SER A 42 10.40 -5.33 5.47
C SER A 42 10.03 -5.19 6.95
N LYS A 43 10.88 -4.53 7.74
CA LYS A 43 10.47 -3.97 9.04
C LYS A 43 9.41 -2.88 8.84
N LEU A 44 8.66 -2.57 9.90
CA LEU A 44 7.68 -1.47 9.89
C LEU A 44 8.38 -0.15 9.52
N THR A 45 7.79 0.58 8.58
CA THR A 45 8.34 1.80 8.02
C THR A 45 7.24 2.79 7.64
N ARG A 46 7.61 3.90 7.00
CA ARG A 46 6.68 4.85 6.38
C ARG A 46 6.81 4.81 4.86
N GLY A 47 5.66 4.81 4.19
CA GLY A 47 5.60 4.97 2.74
C GLY A 47 5.76 6.43 2.32
N ALA A 48 5.73 6.70 1.01
CA ALA A 48 5.87 8.04 0.46
C ALA A 48 4.80 9.03 0.97
N SER A 49 3.60 8.55 1.33
CA SER A 49 2.54 9.37 1.93
C SER A 49 2.72 9.63 3.43
N GLY A 50 3.82 9.16 4.02
CA GLY A 50 4.03 9.18 5.47
C GLY A 50 3.22 8.14 6.24
N SER A 51 2.32 7.38 5.60
CA SER A 51 1.54 6.33 6.25
C SER A 51 2.44 5.20 6.77
N LEU A 52 2.09 4.62 7.93
CA LEU A 52 2.75 3.41 8.42
C LEU A 52 2.42 2.19 7.56
N GLY A 53 3.40 1.31 7.40
CA GLY A 53 3.23 0.07 6.64
C GLY A 53 4.56 -0.63 6.41
N TRP A 54 4.57 -1.51 5.41
CA TRP A 54 5.72 -2.35 5.09
C TRP A 54 5.96 -2.36 3.59
N TYR A 55 7.22 -2.46 3.19
CA TYR A 55 7.56 -2.84 1.83
C TYR A 55 7.54 -4.36 1.71
N VAL A 56 6.95 -4.83 0.61
CA VAL A 56 6.88 -6.25 0.26
C VAL A 56 7.49 -6.41 -1.13
N SER A 57 8.58 -7.14 -1.24
CA SER A 57 9.36 -7.24 -2.49
C SER A 57 9.94 -8.63 -2.73
N ASN A 58 10.23 -8.93 -4.00
CA ASN A 58 10.91 -10.16 -4.43
C ASN A 58 12.25 -9.88 -5.13
N GLY A 59 12.75 -8.65 -5.09
CA GLY A 59 13.96 -8.19 -5.78
C GLY A 59 13.68 -7.46 -7.11
N GLU A 60 12.59 -7.81 -7.80
CA GLU A 60 12.20 -7.17 -9.06
C GLU A 60 11.06 -6.16 -8.87
N LYS A 61 10.03 -6.57 -8.13
CA LYS A 61 8.86 -5.75 -7.82
C LYS A 61 8.83 -5.42 -6.34
N LYS A 62 8.30 -4.25 -6.03
CA LYS A 62 8.14 -3.74 -4.67
C LYS A 62 6.77 -3.12 -4.52
N PHE A 63 6.11 -3.45 -3.41
CA PHE A 63 4.81 -2.92 -3.04
C PHE A 63 4.91 -2.28 -1.66
N PHE A 64 4.17 -1.21 -1.42
CA PHE A 64 3.94 -0.68 -0.09
C PHE A 64 2.57 -1.12 0.41
N CYS A 65 2.57 -1.93 1.47
CA CYS A 65 1.37 -2.42 2.13
C CYS A 65 1.07 -1.57 3.36
N ARG A 66 -0.05 -0.85 3.34
CA ARG A 66 -0.43 0.06 4.43
C ARG A 66 -0.82 -0.73 5.68
N MET A 67 -0.45 -0.23 6.86
CA MET A 67 -0.93 -0.77 8.13
C MET A 67 -2.43 -0.57 8.30
N ARG A 68 -3.14 -1.65 8.67
CA ARG A 68 -4.56 -1.65 9.04
C ARG A 68 -4.77 -1.80 10.55
N ALA A 69 -3.82 -2.42 11.25
CA ALA A 69 -3.88 -2.59 12.71
C ALA A 69 -4.02 -1.23 13.41
N THR A 70 -5.06 -1.08 14.24
CA THR A 70 -5.32 0.12 15.05
C THR A 70 -4.77 -0.02 16.46
N ASN A 71 -4.67 -1.25 16.96
CA ASN A 71 -4.12 -1.59 18.27
C ASN A 71 -3.15 -2.78 18.15
N ALA A 72 -2.21 -2.87 19.08
CA ALA A 72 -1.33 -4.02 19.24
C ALA A 72 -0.99 -4.26 20.70
N TYR A 73 -0.83 -5.52 21.10
CA TYR A 73 -0.35 -5.85 22.43
C TYR A 73 1.12 -5.44 22.62
N LEU A 74 1.42 -4.93 23.80
CA LEU A 74 2.75 -4.56 24.26
C LEU A 74 3.11 -5.41 25.49
N GLY A 75 3.74 -6.55 25.23
CA GLY A 75 4.12 -7.49 26.28
C GLY A 75 2.88 -8.07 26.98
N LYS A 76 2.95 -8.19 28.31
CA LYS A 76 1.87 -8.83 29.10
C LYS A 76 0.76 -7.86 29.50
N THR A 77 1.08 -6.59 29.74
CA THR A 77 0.20 -5.64 30.44
C THR A 77 -0.17 -4.42 29.61
N GLY A 78 0.51 -4.17 28.49
CA GLY A 78 0.29 -2.99 27.68
C GLY A 78 -0.49 -3.28 26.41
N ILE A 79 -1.18 -2.25 25.92
CA ILE A 79 -1.63 -2.14 24.54
C ILE A 79 -1.09 -0.81 24.00
N VAL A 80 -0.77 -0.77 22.70
CA VAL A 80 -0.54 0.48 22.00
C VAL A 80 -1.62 0.70 20.96
N GLY A 81 -2.24 1.88 20.97
CA GLY A 81 -3.08 2.37 19.88
C GLY A 81 -2.26 3.17 18.87
N PHE A 82 -2.64 3.12 17.60
CA PHE A 82 -2.01 3.90 16.54
C PHE A 82 -2.93 5.01 16.05
N THR A 83 -2.44 6.24 16.02
CA THR A 83 -3.15 7.35 15.37
C THR A 83 -3.08 7.23 13.85
N SER A 84 -3.88 8.02 13.12
CA SER A 84 -3.81 8.11 11.66
C SER A 84 -2.43 8.54 11.13
N SER A 85 -1.70 9.36 11.90
CA SER A 85 -0.31 9.75 11.63
C SER A 85 0.73 8.69 12.04
N GLY A 86 0.29 7.58 12.63
CA GLY A 86 1.13 6.48 13.09
C GLY A 86 1.85 6.75 14.41
N LYS A 87 1.40 7.73 15.21
CA LYS A 87 1.90 7.87 16.58
C LYS A 87 1.33 6.74 17.44
N GLN A 88 2.15 6.23 18.36
CA GLN A 88 1.74 5.22 19.33
C GLN A 88 1.24 5.92 20.59
N LEU A 89 0.08 5.49 21.07
CA LEU A 89 -0.51 5.89 22.33
C LEU A 89 -0.53 4.68 23.25
N SER A 90 0.07 4.79 24.44
CA SER A 90 0.03 3.71 25.42
C SER A 90 -1.36 3.62 26.03
N LEU A 91 -1.90 2.41 26.11
CA LEU A 91 -3.18 2.09 26.71
C LEU A 91 -2.98 1.04 27.80
N ASP A 92 -3.73 1.16 28.89
CA ASP A 92 -3.79 0.12 29.91
C ASP A 92 -4.62 -1.05 29.38
N ARG A 93 -4.04 -2.26 29.39
CA ARG A 93 -4.70 -3.45 28.86
C ARG A 93 -5.95 -3.82 29.64
N LYS A 94 -5.91 -3.74 30.97
CA LYS A 94 -7.04 -4.15 31.82
C LYS A 94 -8.24 -3.26 31.55
N VAL A 95 -8.02 -1.95 31.48
CA VAL A 95 -9.07 -0.99 31.14
C VAL A 95 -9.60 -1.25 29.72
N TYR A 96 -8.72 -1.40 28.73
CA TYR A 96 -9.15 -1.66 27.35
C TYR A 96 -10.01 -2.92 27.23
N GLU A 97 -9.53 -4.04 27.78
CA GLU A 97 -10.22 -5.34 27.69
C GLU A 97 -11.55 -5.33 28.47
N GLN A 98 -11.68 -4.57 29.55
CA GLN A 98 -12.96 -4.37 30.24
C GLN A 98 -14.04 -3.77 29.32
N TYR A 99 -13.66 -2.85 28.42
CA TYR A 99 -14.59 -2.25 27.46
C TYR A 99 -14.72 -3.05 26.16
N ALA A 100 -13.66 -3.74 25.73
CA ALA A 100 -13.62 -4.48 24.47
C ALA A 100 -14.23 -5.90 24.56
N GLY A 101 -14.60 -6.36 25.76
CA GLY A 101 -15.16 -7.70 25.97
C GLY A 101 -14.13 -8.80 26.24
N GLY A 102 -12.93 -8.42 26.70
CA GLY A 102 -11.85 -9.35 27.07
C GLY A 102 -10.68 -9.36 26.08
N PHE A 103 -9.90 -10.43 26.16
CA PHE A 103 -8.72 -10.66 25.31
C PHE A 103 -9.13 -10.94 23.86
N ASP A 104 -8.47 -10.26 22.91
CA ASP A 104 -8.65 -10.48 21.47
C ASP A 104 -7.44 -11.22 20.88
N PRO A 105 -7.54 -12.52 20.57
CA PRO A 105 -6.43 -13.30 20.00
C PRO A 105 -6.05 -12.84 18.58
N SER A 106 -6.88 -12.05 17.91
CA SER A 106 -6.62 -11.54 16.56
C SER A 106 -5.77 -10.27 16.55
N MET A 107 -5.65 -9.59 17.70
CA MET A 107 -4.83 -8.40 17.84
C MET A 107 -3.33 -8.77 17.81
N PRO A 108 -2.51 -8.12 16.95
CA PRO A 108 -1.12 -8.49 16.79
C PRO A 108 -0.26 -8.05 17.98
N GLN A 109 0.92 -8.66 18.13
CA GLN A 109 1.97 -8.15 19.01
C GLN A 109 2.71 -6.99 18.34
N LEU A 110 3.01 -5.93 19.10
CA LEU A 110 3.79 -4.81 18.57
C LEU A 110 5.16 -5.24 18.05
N ALA A 111 5.80 -6.21 18.71
CA ALA A 111 7.07 -6.77 18.28
C ALA A 111 6.98 -7.40 16.88
N ASP A 112 5.88 -8.11 16.60
CA ASP A 112 5.64 -8.74 15.31
C ASP A 112 5.39 -7.72 14.20
N LEU A 113 4.58 -6.69 14.49
CA LEU A 113 4.38 -5.57 13.56
C LEU A 113 5.70 -4.88 13.22
N LYS A 114 6.51 -4.55 14.23
CA LYS A 114 7.83 -3.92 14.04
C LYS A 114 8.77 -4.79 13.21
N ALA A 115 8.74 -6.10 13.43
CA ALA A 115 9.59 -7.06 12.72
C ALA A 115 9.10 -7.42 11.30
N GLY A 116 7.88 -7.03 10.91
CA GLY A 116 7.30 -7.45 9.63
C GLY A 116 6.77 -8.89 9.63
N ARG A 117 6.49 -9.46 10.81
CA ARG A 117 5.88 -10.79 10.98
C ARG A 117 4.37 -10.63 11.03
N LEU A 118 3.76 -10.41 9.87
CA LEU A 118 2.39 -9.90 9.81
C LEU A 118 1.39 -11.04 9.63
N ASN A 119 0.24 -10.92 10.30
CA ASN A 119 -0.97 -11.59 9.84
C ASN A 119 -1.65 -10.72 8.77
N ALA A 120 -2.39 -11.33 7.84
CA ALA A 120 -3.04 -10.60 6.75
C ALA A 120 -4.07 -9.57 7.25
N ARG A 121 -4.67 -9.78 8.43
CA ARG A 121 -5.64 -8.85 9.04
C ARG A 121 -5.03 -7.50 9.45
N SER A 122 -3.74 -7.49 9.78
CA SER A 122 -3.00 -6.29 10.17
C SER A 122 -2.60 -5.41 8.99
N VAL A 123 -2.78 -5.91 7.77
CA VAL A 123 -2.31 -5.31 6.53
C VAL A 123 -3.51 -4.88 5.66
N GLY A 124 -3.45 -3.67 5.16
CA GLY A 124 -4.42 -3.12 4.22
C GLY A 124 -4.07 -3.47 2.78
N TYR A 125 -4.53 -2.63 1.86
CA TYR A 125 -4.17 -2.74 0.45
C TYR A 125 -2.67 -2.51 0.24
N CYS A 126 -2.08 -3.23 -0.71
CA CYS A 126 -0.70 -3.04 -1.15
C CYS A 126 -0.67 -2.35 -2.51
N VAL A 127 0.03 -1.22 -2.61
CA VAL A 127 0.19 -0.50 -3.89
C VAL A 127 1.62 -0.66 -4.42
N PRO A 128 1.82 -0.67 -5.75
CA PRO A 128 3.17 -0.63 -6.32
C PRO A 128 3.99 0.53 -5.74
N ALA A 129 5.23 0.25 -5.39
CA ALA A 129 6.16 1.22 -4.84
C ALA A 129 7.41 1.31 -5.72
N LYS A 130 7.79 2.54 -6.08
CA LYS A 130 9.05 2.84 -6.76
C LYS A 130 10.22 2.62 -5.80
#